data_AF-A0A382ZML3-F1
#
_entry.id   AF-A0A382ZML3-F1
#
_cell.length_a   1.000
_cell.length_b   1.000
_cell.length_c   1.000
_cell.angle_alpha   90.00
_cell.angle_beta   90.00
_cell.angle_gamma   90.00
#
_symmetry.space_group_name_H-M   'P 1'
#
loop_
_entity.id
_entity.type
_entity.pdbx_description
1 polymer ?
#
loop_
_entity_poly.entity_id
_entity_poly.type
_entity_poly.pdbx_seq_one_letter_code
_entity_poly.pdbx_strand_id
1 'polypeptide(L)' 'WPFHILLDFPFHTRAYFPSKIFWPLSDFTVDGISWGQPKVWLPNLAGLILLYVYRKWVQPKTRVDRPK' A
#
# COMPACT_ATOMS: atom_id res chain seq x y z
N TRP A 1 -8.15 -10.94 -3.90
CA TRP A 1 -9.17 -10.50 -2.92
C TRP A 1 -8.75 -10.74 -1.47
N PRO A 2 -8.44 -11.98 -1.01
CA PRO A 2 -8.10 -12.22 0.40
C PRO A 2 -6.86 -11.45 0.88
N PHE A 3 -5.81 -11.42 0.05
CA PHE A 3 -4.60 -10.64 0.34
C PHE A 3 -4.89 -9.16 0.54
N HIS A 4 -5.75 -8.57 -0.29
CA HIS A 4 -6.09 -7.15 -0.15
C HIS A 4 -6.82 -6.89 1.17
N ILE A 5 -7.76 -7.77 1.56
CA ILE A 5 -8.45 -7.66 2.84
C ILE A 5 -7.47 -7.74 4.01
N LEU A 6 -6.55 -8.70 3.99
CA LEU A 6 -5.56 -8.89 5.07
C LEU A 6 -4.56 -7.73 5.15
N LEU A 7 -4.13 -7.22 4.00
CA LEU A 7 -3.21 -6.09 3.94
C LEU A 7 -3.89 -4.80 4.41
N ASP A 8 -5.14 -4.56 4.02
CA ASP A 8 -5.84 -3.30 4.24
C ASP A 8 -6.49 -3.20 5.63
N PHE A 9 -6.94 -4.33 6.20
CA PHE A 9 -7.52 -4.41 7.54
C PHE A 9 -6.74 -3.66 8.64
N PRO A 10 -5.42 -3.82 8.81
CA PRO A 10 -4.67 -3.11 9.84
C PRO A 10 -4.58 -1.60 9.61
N PHE A 11 -5.03 -1.08 8.47
CA PHE A 11 -5.01 0.34 8.15
C PHE A 11 -6.38 1.04 8.25
N HIS A 12 -7.43 0.31 8.66
CA HIS A 12 -8.74 0.88 8.98
C HIS A 12 -8.83 1.27 10.44
N THR A 13 -8.98 2.57 10.71
CA THR A 13 -9.22 3.07 12.07
C THR A 13 -10.66 2.85 12.48
N ARG A 14 -10.94 2.64 13.78
CA ARG A 14 -12.33 2.50 14.28
C ARG A 14 -13.19 3.73 14.00
N ALA A 15 -12.58 4.91 13.90
CA ALA A 15 -13.27 6.18 13.62
C ALA A 15 -13.78 6.30 12.17
N TYR A 16 -13.20 5.56 11.23
CA TYR A 16 -13.48 5.68 9.79
C TYR A 16 -13.71 4.29 9.16
N PHE A 17 -14.70 3.54 9.63
CA PHE A 17 -15.06 2.16 9.22
C PHE A 17 -14.35 1.05 10.01
N PRO A 18 -14.88 0.68 11.19
CA PRO A 18 -14.39 -0.46 11.94
C PRO A 18 -14.77 -1.76 11.21
N SER A 19 -13.80 -2.35 10.53
CA SER A 19 -14.00 -3.58 9.76
C SER A 19 -14.23 -4.75 10.72
N LYS A 20 -15.41 -5.39 10.63
CA LYS A 20 -15.78 -6.55 11.44
C LYS A 20 -15.43 -7.83 10.67
N ILE A 21 -14.20 -8.32 10.78
CA ILE A 21 -13.73 -9.49 9.99
C ILE A 21 -14.60 -10.73 10.23
N PHE A 22 -15.11 -10.90 11.45
CA PHE A 22 -15.82 -12.10 11.87
C PHE A 22 -17.34 -11.93 11.90
N TRP A 23 -17.88 -10.86 11.31
CA TRP A 23 -19.33 -10.66 11.28
C TRP A 23 -20.02 -11.74 10.40
N PRO A 24 -21.17 -12.30 10.80
CA PRO A 24 -22.01 -11.97 11.97
C PRO A 24 -21.66 -12.73 13.26
N LEU A 25 -20.62 -13.57 13.25
CA LEU A 25 -20.24 -14.40 14.40
C LEU A 25 -19.67 -13.56 15.57
N SER A 26 -19.05 -12.41 15.26
CA SER A 26 -18.48 -11.51 16.27
C SER A 26 -18.36 -10.08 15.76
N ASP A 27 -18.54 -9.13 16.68
CA ASP A 27 -18.33 -7.69 16.47
C ASP A 27 -16.88 -7.24 16.76
N PHE A 28 -15.94 -8.19 16.79
CA PHE A 28 -14.52 -7.88 16.98
C PHE A 28 -14.00 -6.92 15.91
N THR A 29 -13.39 -5.82 16.36
CA THR A 29 -12.80 -4.79 15.51
C THR A 29 -11.45 -4.38 16.07
N VAL A 30 -10.47 -4.18 15.18
CA VAL A 30 -9.14 -3.69 15.54
C VAL A 30 -9.07 -2.20 15.21
N ASP A 31 -8.38 -1.44 16.05
CA ASP A 31 -8.06 -0.04 15.73
C ASP A 31 -6.76 0.00 14.94
N GLY A 32 -6.91 0.15 13.62
CA GLY A 32 -5.80 0.20 12.69
C GLY A 32 -5.09 1.55 12.64
N ILE A 33 -4.09 1.64 11.77
CA ILE A 33 -3.33 2.85 11.51
C ILE A 33 -3.83 3.49 10.21
N SER A 34 -4.37 4.70 10.26
CA SER A 34 -4.79 5.38 9.03
C SER A 34 -3.65 5.49 8.01
N TRP A 35 -3.96 5.21 6.74
CA TRP A 35 -3.07 5.41 5.58
C TRP A 35 -2.51 6.83 5.48
N GLY A 36 -3.22 7.83 6.01
CA GLY A 36 -2.78 9.22 6.04
C GLY A 36 -1.73 9.53 7.11
N GLN A 37 -1.46 8.62 8.04
CA GLN A 37 -0.44 8.86 9.06
C GLN A 37 0.95 8.91 8.39
N PRO A 38 1.82 9.89 8.75
CA PRO A 38 3.14 10.02 8.15
C PRO A 38 3.98 8.74 8.20
N LYS A 39 3.84 7.95 9.26
CA LYS A 39 4.54 6.67 9.44
C LYS A 39 4.19 5.58 8.41
N VAL A 40 3.03 5.68 7.74
CA VAL A 40 2.62 4.78 6.65
C VAL A 40 2.86 5.46 5.30
N TRP A 41 2.49 6.73 5.21
CA TRP A 41 2.58 7.49 3.96
C TRP A 41 4.03 7.71 3.49
N LEU A 42 4.95 8.06 4.40
CA LEU A 42 6.35 8.34 4.04
C LEU A 42 7.08 7.09 3.50
N PRO A 43 7.00 5.90 4.13
CA PRO A 43 7.58 4.70 3.54
C PRO A 43 7.02 4.35 2.16
N ASN A 44 5.70 4.51 1.94
CA ASN A 44 5.09 4.25 0.64
C ASN A 44 5.61 5.20 -0.44
N LEU A 45 5.67 6.50 -0.14
CA LEU A 45 6.23 7.50 -1.05
C LEU A 45 7.71 7.22 -1.33
N ALA A 46 8.50 6.93 -0.29
CA ALA A 46 9.91 6.59 -0.43
C ALA A 46 10.09 5.35 -1.31
N GLY A 47 9.26 4.31 -1.14
CA GLY A 47 9.26 3.11 -1.98
C GLY A 47 8.95 3.41 -3.44
N LEU A 48 7.97 4.28 -3.73
CA LEU A 48 7.65 4.71 -5.10
C LEU A 48 8.79 5.50 -5.73
N ILE A 49 9.38 6.46 -5.00
CA ILE A 49 10.54 7.23 -5.46
C ILE A 49 11.72 6.29 -5.74
N LEU A 50 12.02 5.38 -4.81
CA LEU A 50 13.10 4.41 -4.96
C LEU A 50 12.88 3.52 -6.18
N LEU A 51 11.68 2.98 -6.38
CA LEU A 51 11.35 2.16 -7.55
C LEU A 51 11.47 2.94 -8.85
N TYR A 52 11.00 4.19 -8.87
CA TYR A 52 11.10 5.07 -10.03
C TYR A 52 12.56 5.36 -10.39
N VAL A 53 13.36 5.74 -9.40
CA VAL A 53 14.80 5.97 -9.52
C VAL A 53 15.46 4.68 -9.99
N TYR A 54 15.34 3.58 -9.25
CA TYR A 54 15.89 2.28 -9.62
C TYR A 54 15.59 1.91 -11.08
N ARG A 55 14.34 2.05 -11.51
CA ARG A 55 13.96 1.82 -12.91
C ARG A 55 14.73 2.74 -13.86
N LYS A 56 14.85 4.05 -13.60
CA LYS A 56 15.62 4.95 -14.47
C LYS A 56 17.11 4.61 -14.53
N TRP A 57 17.70 4.17 -13.43
CA TRP A 57 19.13 3.83 -13.34
C TRP A 57 19.45 2.45 -13.95
N VAL A 58 18.55 1.48 -13.80
CA VAL A 58 18.75 0.10 -14.27
C VAL A 58 18.36 -0.11 -15.72
N GLN A 59 17.56 0.79 -16.32
CA GLN A 59 17.26 0.69 -17.75
C GLN A 59 18.56 0.93 -18.53
N PRO A 60 19.10 -0.10 -19.22
CA PRO A 60 20.18 0.13 -20.16
C PRO A 60 19.66 1.10 -21.24
N LYS A 61 20.52 1.89 -21.87
CA LYS A 61 20.18 2.83 -22.95
C LYS A 61 19.57 2.17 -24.22
N THR A 62 18.95 1.00 -24.13
CA THR A 62 18.57 0.14 -25.25
C THR A 62 17.23 0.46 -25.91
N ARG A 63 16.51 1.51 -25.49
CA ARG A 63 15.23 1.90 -26.13
C ARG A 63 15.32 3.11 -27.06
N VAL A 64 16.42 3.85 -27.06
CA VAL A 64 16.59 5.02 -27.95
C VAL A 64 17.09 4.62 -29.34
N ASP A 65 17.69 3.44 -29.49
CA ASP A 65 18.36 3.03 -30.73
C ASP A 65 17.53 2.07 -31.61
N ARG A 66 16.21 1.97 -31.41
CA ARG A 66 15.37 1.13 -32.29
C ARG A 66 14.94 1.96 -33.49
N PRO A 67 15.47 1.72 -34.72
CA PRO A 67 14.94 2.38 -35.91
C PRO A 67 13.47 2.01 -36.09
N LYS A 68 12.66 3.00 -36.48
CA LYS A 68 11.27 2.81 -36.89
C LYS A 68 11.19 2.07 -38.22
#